data_AF-A0A922MXS4-F1
#
_entry.id   AF-A0A922MXS4-F1
#
_cell.length_a   1.000
_cell.length_b   1.000
_cell.length_c   1.000
_cell.angle_alpha   90.00
_cell.angle_beta   90.00
_cell.angle_gamma   90.00
#
_symmetry.space_group_name_H-M   'P 1'
#
loop_
_entity.id
_entity.type
_entity.pdbx_description
1 polymer ?
#
loop_
_entity_poly.entity_id
_entity_poly.type
_entity_poly.pdbx_seq_one_letter_code
_entity_poly.pdbx_strand_id
1 'polypeptide(L)'
;MVLCFRHLISTDIEYVLLPLASLIWNWKNVVLIICLSVECEKFYSAIKDARCACNMLMRSRICSVPETRFCKNILRVQRAQFKKMSVYGLVCVDAALPLQLSSFITFHTIVCLQFAYL
;
A
#
# COMPACT_ATOMS: atom_id res chain seq x y z
N MET A 1 -39.96 -33.99 7.69
CA MET A 1 -39.32 -33.22 8.79
C MET A 1 -37.79 -33.21 8.68
N VAL A 2 -37.12 -34.37 8.52
CA VAL A 2 -35.64 -34.48 8.45
C VAL A 2 -35.01 -33.74 7.25
N LEU A 3 -35.65 -33.75 6.08
CA LEU A 3 -35.20 -33.00 4.89
C LEU A 3 -35.29 -31.47 5.08
N CYS A 4 -36.32 -30.99 5.75
CA CYS A 4 -36.51 -29.56 6.02
C CYS A 4 -35.48 -29.06 7.05
N PHE A 5 -35.14 -29.89 8.04
CA PHE A 5 -34.13 -29.57 9.06
C PHE A 5 -32.70 -29.56 8.49
N ARG A 6 -32.37 -30.50 7.58
CA ARG A 6 -31.10 -30.46 6.83
C ARG A 6 -30.99 -29.24 5.93
N HIS A 7 -32.10 -28.84 5.29
CA HIS A 7 -32.10 -27.67 4.43
C HIS A 7 -31.89 -26.38 5.23
N LEU A 8 -32.59 -26.24 6.37
CA LEU A 8 -32.44 -25.11 7.30
C LEU A 8 -30.99 -24.97 7.80
N ILE A 9 -30.39 -26.07 8.28
CA ILE A 9 -28.99 -26.12 8.74
C ILE A 9 -28.00 -25.76 7.61
N SER A 10 -28.25 -26.22 6.38
CA SER A 10 -27.38 -25.91 5.25
C SER A 10 -27.42 -24.42 4.90
N THR A 11 -28.60 -23.79 4.93
CA THR A 11 -28.73 -22.34 4.74
C THR A 11 -28.06 -21.55 5.86
N ASP A 12 -28.26 -21.91 7.13
CA ASP A 12 -27.67 -21.21 8.26
C ASP A 12 -26.13 -21.26 8.23
N ILE A 13 -25.55 -22.39 7.84
CA ILE A 13 -24.09 -22.52 7.66
C ILE A 13 -23.59 -21.64 6.52
N GLU A 14 -24.32 -21.57 5.40
CA GLU A 14 -23.96 -20.75 4.25
C GLU A 14 -24.00 -19.24 4.59
N TYR A 15 -25.01 -18.81 5.34
CA TYR A 15 -25.14 -17.43 5.84
C TYR A 15 -24.02 -17.01 6.80
N VAL A 16 -23.41 -17.96 7.52
CA VAL A 16 -22.28 -17.67 8.43
C VAL A 16 -20.93 -17.81 7.73
N LEU A 17 -20.78 -18.79 6.83
CA LEU A 17 -19.51 -19.07 6.15
C LEU A 17 -19.15 -17.96 5.14
N LEU A 18 -20.13 -17.45 4.41
CA LEU A 18 -19.93 -16.38 3.43
C LEU A 18 -19.35 -15.08 4.05
N PRO A 19 -19.92 -14.50 5.12
CA PRO A 19 -19.35 -13.31 5.75
C PRO A 19 -17.99 -13.58 6.40
N LEU A 20 -17.75 -14.76 6.99
CA LEU A 20 -16.44 -15.12 7.51
C LEU A 20 -15.38 -15.18 6.40
N ALA A 21 -15.70 -15.82 5.27
CA ALA A 21 -14.81 -15.87 4.11
C ALA A 21 -14.54 -14.47 3.55
N SER A 22 -15.56 -13.62 3.49
CA SER A 22 -15.43 -12.22 3.08
C SER A 22 -14.52 -11.42 4.03
N LEU A 23 -14.68 -11.58 5.36
CA LEU A 23 -13.82 -10.93 6.35
C LEU A 23 -12.36 -11.35 6.20
N ILE A 24 -12.10 -12.64 6.05
CA ILE A 24 -10.75 -13.18 5.82
C ILE A 24 -10.16 -12.60 4.54
N TRP A 25 -10.94 -12.55 3.45
CA TRP A 25 -10.48 -11.99 2.17
C TRP A 25 -10.14 -10.50 2.28
N ASN A 26 -10.99 -9.72 2.94
CA ASN A 26 -10.76 -8.30 3.20
C ASN A 26 -9.50 -8.09 4.05
N TRP A 27 -9.32 -8.88 5.10
CA TRP A 27 -8.13 -8.81 5.94
C TRP A 27 -6.86 -9.11 5.15
N LYS A 28 -6.89 -10.15 4.29
CA LYS A 28 -5.79 -10.46 3.37
C LYS A 28 -5.46 -9.26 2.49
N ASN A 29 -6.46 -8.58 1.93
CA ASN A 29 -6.23 -7.39 1.08
C ASN A 29 -5.61 -6.23 1.86
N VAL A 30 -6.06 -5.99 3.10
CA VAL A 30 -5.46 -4.96 3.98
C VAL A 30 -3.99 -5.29 4.26
N VAL A 31 -3.67 -6.53 4.61
CA VAL A 31 -2.28 -6.98 4.82
C VAL A 31 -1.43 -6.77 3.57
N LEU A 32 -1.95 -7.14 2.39
CA LEU A 32 -1.24 -6.92 1.12
C LEU A 32 -0.96 -5.45 0.85
N ILE A 33 -1.91 -4.55 1.13
CA ILE A 33 -1.73 -3.10 0.98
C ILE A 33 -0.65 -2.58 1.93
N ILE A 34 -0.64 -3.05 3.18
CA ILE A 34 0.39 -2.68 4.17
C ILE A 34 1.77 -3.15 3.68
N CYS A 35 1.90 -4.42 3.29
CA CYS A 35 3.16 -4.97 2.78
C CYS A 35 3.66 -4.19 1.56
N LEU A 36 2.78 -3.92 0.59
CA LEU A 36 3.13 -3.15 -0.60
C LEU A 36 3.60 -1.74 -0.24
N SER A 37 2.92 -1.07 0.70
CA SER A 37 3.26 0.28 1.15
C SER A 37 4.64 0.32 1.84
N VAL A 38 4.95 -0.69 2.65
CA VAL A 38 6.26 -0.83 3.31
C VAL A 38 7.37 -1.05 2.28
N GLU A 39 7.18 -1.95 1.33
CA GLU A 39 8.19 -2.22 0.29
C GLU A 39 8.39 -1.01 -0.64
N CYS A 40 7.31 -0.30 -0.97
CA CYS A 40 7.40 0.97 -1.72
C CYS A 40 8.19 2.02 -0.94
N GLU A 41 7.94 2.20 0.35
CA GLU A 41 8.67 3.17 1.18
C GLU A 41 10.16 2.82 1.27
N LYS A 42 10.50 1.55 1.49
CA LYS A 42 11.90 1.08 1.48
C LYS A 42 12.57 1.39 0.15
N PHE A 43 11.90 1.09 -0.97
CA PHE A 43 12.40 1.39 -2.30
C PHE A 43 12.60 2.89 -2.53
N TYR A 44 11.66 3.74 -2.08
CA TYR A 44 11.79 5.19 -2.18
C TYR A 44 12.94 5.74 -1.32
N SER A 45 13.13 5.18 -0.12
CA SER A 45 14.28 5.52 0.73
C SER A 45 15.58 5.14 0.04
N ALA A 46 15.70 3.93 -0.50
CA ALA A 46 16.91 3.49 -1.20
C ALA A 46 17.24 4.38 -2.42
N ILE A 47 16.23 4.79 -3.19
CA ILE A 47 16.42 5.73 -4.31
C ILE A 47 16.86 7.11 -3.82
N LYS A 48 16.28 7.59 -2.71
CA LYS A 48 16.66 8.86 -2.08
C LYS A 48 18.11 8.80 -1.58
N ASP A 49 18.52 7.69 -0.97
CA ASP A 49 19.88 7.49 -0.48
C ASP A 49 20.88 7.43 -1.64
N ALA A 50 20.55 6.71 -2.73
CA ALA A 50 21.36 6.69 -3.94
C ALA A 50 21.52 8.10 -4.55
N ARG A 51 20.45 8.91 -4.53
CA ARG A 51 20.50 10.32 -4.97
C ARG A 51 21.41 11.16 -4.08
N CYS A 52 21.28 11.03 -2.76
CA CYS A 52 22.12 11.72 -1.79
C CYS A 52 23.59 11.35 -1.97
N ALA A 53 23.91 10.06 -2.11
CA ALA A 53 25.26 9.56 -2.36
C ALA A 53 25.85 10.15 -3.66
N CYS A 54 25.09 10.15 -4.77
CA CYS A 54 25.53 10.77 -6.02
C CYS A 54 25.81 12.27 -5.86
N ASN A 55 24.95 13.00 -5.15
CA ASN A 55 25.13 14.43 -4.89
C ASN A 55 26.35 14.71 -3.99
N MET A 56 26.60 13.87 -2.98
CA MET A 56 27.76 13.97 -2.11
C MET A 56 29.05 13.70 -2.89
N LEU A 57 29.07 12.65 -3.71
CA LEU A 57 30.23 12.31 -4.53
C LEU A 57 30.57 13.45 -5.49
N MET A 58 29.57 14.01 -6.18
CA MET A 58 29.75 15.15 -7.08
C MET A 58 30.21 16.43 -6.39
N ARG A 59 29.91 16.61 -5.09
CA ARG A 59 30.40 17.75 -4.29
C ARG A 59 31.80 17.53 -3.73
N SER A 60 32.27 16.28 -3.68
CA SER A 60 33.60 15.96 -3.19
C SER A 60 34.67 16.47 -4.16
N ARG A 61 35.77 17.03 -3.65
CA ARG A 61 36.91 17.49 -4.47
C ARG A 61 37.75 16.35 -5.06
N ILE A 62 37.41 15.11 -4.71
CA ILE A 62 38.18 13.89 -5.03
C ILE A 62 37.58 13.19 -6.27
N CYS A 63 36.40 13.59 -6.72
CA CYS A 63 35.67 12.88 -7.77
C CYS A 63 36.30 13.10 -9.15
N SER A 64 36.57 12.01 -9.84
CA SER A 64 37.06 12.03 -11.22
C SER A 64 35.95 12.40 -12.22
N VAL A 65 36.34 12.86 -13.41
CA VAL A 65 35.42 13.17 -14.52
C VAL A 65 34.47 11.99 -14.87
N PRO A 66 34.94 10.72 -15.00
CA PRO A 66 34.04 9.60 -15.30
C PRO A 66 33.03 9.33 -14.18
N GLU A 67 33.43 9.39 -12.91
CA GLU A 67 32.52 9.22 -11.76
C GLU A 67 31.46 10.32 -11.72
N THR A 68 31.86 11.57 -11.98
CA THR A 68 30.93 12.70 -12.08
C THR A 68 29.91 12.49 -13.21
N ARG A 69 30.35 12.00 -14.37
CA ARG A 69 29.46 11.69 -15.51
C ARG A 69 28.48 10.57 -15.14
N PHE A 70 28.96 9.54 -14.46
CA PHE A 70 28.15 8.42 -13.99
C PHE A 70 27.05 8.89 -13.02
N CYS A 71 27.40 9.65 -11.99
CA CYS A 71 26.42 10.23 -11.05
C CYS A 71 25.41 11.13 -11.75
N LYS A 72 25.83 11.98 -12.70
CA LYS A 72 24.91 12.80 -13.49
C LYS A 72 23.90 11.98 -14.29
N ASN A 73 24.33 10.84 -14.85
CA ASN A 73 23.45 9.95 -15.59
C ASN A 73 22.42 9.29 -14.66
N ILE A 74 22.84 8.81 -13.50
CA ILE A 74 21.91 8.27 -12.48
C ILE A 74 20.89 9.33 -12.08
N LEU A 75 21.33 10.54 -11.75
CA LEU A 75 20.44 11.64 -11.36
C LEU A 75 19.46 12.02 -12.47
N ARG A 76 19.90 11.99 -13.74
CA ARG A 76 19.03 12.22 -14.91
C ARG A 76 17.97 11.14 -15.04
N VAL A 77 18.35 9.86 -14.98
CA VAL A 77 17.41 8.74 -15.06
C VAL A 77 16.41 8.81 -13.91
N GLN A 78 16.87 9.01 -12.68
CA GLN A 78 15.99 9.20 -11.55
C GLN A 78 15.05 10.39 -11.76
N ARG A 79 15.51 11.55 -12.22
CA ARG A 79 14.62 12.70 -12.44
C ARG A 79 13.57 12.44 -13.54
N ALA A 80 13.93 11.73 -14.60
CA ALA A 80 13.06 11.50 -15.75
C ALA A 80 12.07 10.34 -15.53
N GLN A 81 12.49 9.29 -14.83
CA GLN A 81 11.76 8.02 -14.72
C GLN A 81 11.17 7.77 -13.33
N PHE A 82 11.78 8.32 -12.27
CA PHE A 82 11.27 8.07 -10.92
C PHE A 82 10.08 8.96 -10.61
N LYS A 83 8.92 8.33 -10.49
CA LYS A 83 7.72 8.89 -9.88
C LYS A 83 7.30 7.91 -8.78
N LYS A 84 6.96 8.42 -7.59
CA LYS A 84 6.34 7.58 -6.55
C LYS A 84 5.09 6.91 -7.14
N MET A 85 4.91 5.63 -6.85
CA MET A 85 3.73 4.90 -7.28
C MET A 85 2.50 5.57 -6.68
N SER A 86 1.47 5.78 -7.50
CA SER A 86 0.25 6.44 -7.09
C SER A 86 -0.96 5.63 -7.54
N VAL A 87 -1.87 5.34 -6.63
CA VAL A 87 -3.16 4.72 -6.93
C VAL A 87 -4.05 5.76 -7.60
N TYR A 88 -4.49 5.47 -8.83
CA TYR A 88 -5.30 6.37 -9.68
C TYR A 88 -4.73 7.80 -9.85
N GLY A 89 -3.43 8.00 -9.60
CA GLY A 89 -2.82 9.34 -9.61
C GLY A 89 -3.22 10.25 -8.44
N LEU A 90 -4.08 9.78 -7.53
CA LEU A 90 -4.67 10.56 -6.44
C LEU A 90 -3.91 10.38 -5.12
N VAL A 91 -3.50 9.15 -4.83
CA VAL A 91 -2.88 8.80 -3.54
C VAL A 91 -1.56 8.10 -3.78
N CYS A 92 -0.47 8.62 -3.21
CA CYS A 92 0.83 7.95 -3.27
C CYS A 92 0.78 6.66 -2.45
N VAL A 93 1.34 5.57 -2.98
CA VAL A 93 1.56 4.31 -2.27
C VAL A 93 2.80 4.50 -1.41
N ASP A 94 2.63 5.16 -0.27
CA ASP A 94 3.67 5.36 0.74
C ASP A 94 3.21 4.83 2.09
N ALA A 95 4.06 4.95 3.11
CA ALA A 95 3.74 4.47 4.45
C ALA A 95 2.49 5.11 5.08
N ALA A 96 1.97 6.23 4.53
CA ALA A 96 0.75 6.87 5.00
C ALA A 96 -0.52 6.29 4.36
N LEU A 97 -0.43 5.58 3.22
CA LEU A 97 -1.58 5.01 2.53
C LEU A 97 -2.42 4.08 3.44
N PRO A 98 -1.84 3.12 4.19
CA PRO A 98 -2.65 2.27 5.08
C PRO A 98 -3.34 3.03 6.20
N LEU A 99 -2.73 4.12 6.69
CA LEU A 99 -3.29 4.97 7.75
C LEU A 99 -4.47 5.80 7.22
N GLN A 100 -4.36 6.33 6.01
CA GLN A 100 -5.46 7.04 5.37
C GLN A 100 -6.63 6.10 5.07
N LEU A 101 -6.32 4.88 4.59
CA LEU A 101 -7.32 3.86 4.32
C LEU A 101 -8.06 3.42 5.60
N SER A 102 -7.34 3.23 6.71
CA SER A 102 -7.97 2.85 7.98
C SER A 102 -8.87 3.94 8.53
N SER A 103 -8.47 5.22 8.41
CA SER A 103 -9.30 6.36 8.78
C SER A 103 -10.59 6.40 7.95
N PHE A 104 -10.48 6.21 6.63
CA PHE A 104 -11.63 6.19 5.73
C PHE A 104 -12.60 5.04 6.07
N ILE A 105 -12.09 3.83 6.27
CA ILE A 105 -12.91 2.66 6.65
C ILE A 105 -13.61 2.91 7.97
N THR A 106 -12.88 3.41 8.98
CA THR A 106 -13.44 3.69 10.31
C THR A 106 -14.56 4.72 10.24
N PHE A 107 -14.36 5.82 9.52
CA PHE A 107 -15.38 6.84 9.31
C PHE A 107 -16.66 6.26 8.69
N HIS A 108 -16.54 5.51 7.60
CA HIS A 108 -17.70 4.90 6.94
C HIS A 108 -18.39 3.87 7.82
N THR A 109 -17.61 3.10 8.59
CA THR A 109 -18.15 2.11 9.52
C THR A 109 -18.98 2.79 10.61
N ILE A 110 -18.46 3.87 11.21
CA ILE A 110 -19.19 4.65 12.21
C ILE A 110 -20.50 5.21 11.64
N VAL A 111 -20.47 5.80 10.44
CA VAL A 111 -21.66 6.34 9.78
C VAL A 111 -22.70 5.24 9.53
N CYS A 112 -22.28 4.09 9.00
CA CYS A 112 -23.19 2.94 8.80
C CYS A 112 -23.79 2.45 10.13
N LEU A 113 -22.99 2.39 11.20
CA LEU A 113 -23.47 1.99 12.52
C LEU A 113 -24.47 3.01 13.08
N GLN A 114 -24.25 4.30 12.86
CA GLN A 114 -25.22 5.33 13.24
C GLN A 114 -26.55 5.13 12.51
N PHE A 115 -26.55 4.92 11.20
CA PHE A 115 -27.79 4.64 10.47
C PHE A 115 -28.49 3.33 10.86
N ALA A 116 -27.75 2.35 11.37
CA ALA A 116 -28.31 1.06 11.77
C ALA A 116 -28.92 1.05 13.17
N TYR A 117 -28.38 1.85 14.10
CA TYR A 117 -28.70 1.78 15.53
C TYR A 117 -29.24 3.08 16.13
N LEU A 118 -29.09 4.21 15.44
CA LEU A 118 -29.56 5.54 15.87
C LEU A 118 -30.73 5.99 15.00
#